data_AF-A0A1L3F0Z0-F1
#
_entry.id   AF-A0A1L3F0Z0-F1
#
_cell.length_a   1.000
_cell.length_b   1.000
_cell.length_c   1.000
_cell.angle_alpha   90.00
_cell.angle_beta   90.00
_cell.angle_gamma   90.00
#
_symmetry.space_group_name_H-M   'P 1'
#
loop_
_entity.id
_entity.type
_entity.pdbx_description
1 polymer ?
#
loop_
_entity_poly.entity_id
_entity_poly.type
_entity_poly.pdbx_seq_one_letter_code
_entity_poly.pdbx_strand_id
1 'polypeptide(L)' 'MSAQVFADKVQFGLTMSIGMAAATVSISGIDAPMGAADHALYQAKAAIAASPGRPRRL' A
#
# COMPACT_ATOMS: atom_id res chain seq x y z
N MET A 1 1.63 9.39 1.98
CA MET A 1 2.01 10.03 0.69
C MET A 1 0.78 10.17 -0.17
N SER A 2 0.51 11.36 -0.70
CA SER A 2 -0.66 11.66 -1.53
C SER A 2 -0.22 12.43 -2.78
N ALA A 3 -0.94 12.20 -3.87
CA ALA A 3 -0.77 12.91 -5.14
C ALA A 3 -2.15 13.40 -5.61
N GLN A 4 -2.16 14.49 -6.36
CA GLN A 4 -3.35 14.97 -7.05
C GLN A 4 -3.18 14.72 -8.54
N VAL A 5 -4.19 14.14 -9.16
CA VAL A 5 -4.21 13.90 -10.61
C VAL A 5 -5.47 14.54 -11.17
N PHE A 6 -5.30 15.29 -12.25
CA PHE A 6 -6.40 15.92 -12.99
C PHE A 6 -6.69 15.10 -14.24
N ALA A 7 -7.95 14.75 -14.46
CA ALA A 7 -8.43 14.20 -15.73
C ALA A 7 -9.57 15.08 -16.23
N ASP A 8 -9.31 15.80 -17.33
CA ASP A 8 -10.17 16.89 -17.82
C ASP A 8 -10.48 17.90 -16.68
N LYS A 9 -11.76 18.03 -16.30
CA LYS A 9 -12.23 18.94 -15.23
C LYS A 9 -12.33 18.29 -13.85
N VAL A 10 -11.95 17.02 -13.70
CA VAL A 10 -12.10 16.28 -12.45
C VAL A 10 -10.74 16.12 -11.76
N GLN A 11 -10.69 16.49 -10.48
CA GLN A 11 -9.52 16.34 -9.62
C GLN A 11 -9.66 15.10 -8.74
N PHE A 12 -8.68 14.20 -8.80
CA PHE A 12 -8.61 12.99 -8.00
C PHE A 12 -7.53 13.10 -6.93
N GLY A 13 -7.90 12.83 -5.68
CA GLY A 13 -6.95 12.58 -4.61
C GLY A 13 -6.50 11.11 -4.64
N LEU A 14 -5.22 10.88 -4.91
CA LEU A 14 -4.61 9.56 -4.90
C LEU A 14 -3.73 9.38 -3.66
N THR A 15 -3.76 8.17 -3.11
CA THR A 15 -2.84 7.74 -2.04
C THR A 15 -2.29 6.38 -2.39
N MET A 16 -1.05 6.10 -1.98
CA MET A 16 -0.46 4.77 -2.10
C MET A 16 -0.15 4.16 -0.73
N SER A 17 -0.34 2.85 -0.64
CA SER A 17 0.19 2.00 0.43
C SER A 17 1.49 1.38 -0.06
N ILE A 18 2.51 1.31 0.79
CA ILE A 18 3.79 0.67 0.48
C ILE A 18 4.08 -0.36 1.57
N GLY A 19 4.35 -1.60 1.18
CA GLY A 19 4.88 -2.64 2.05
C GLY A 19 6.38 -2.78 1.84
N MET A 20 7.14 -2.89 2.92
CA MET A 20 8.60 -3.02 2.87
C MET A 20 9.04 -4.23 3.68
N ALA A 21 10.00 -4.97 3.14
CA ALA A 21 10.70 -6.02 3.85
C ALA A 21 12.17 -6.01 3.44
N ALA A 22 13.06 -6.27 4.40
CA ALA A 22 14.49 -6.39 4.14
C ALA A 22 14.85 -7.85 3.93
N ALA A 23 15.62 -8.14 2.88
CA ALA A 23 16.30 -9.42 2.74
C ALA A 23 17.43 -9.49 3.78
N THR A 24 17.37 -10.45 4.70
CA THR A 24 18.47 -10.72 5.62
C THR A 24 19.33 -11.86 5.09
N VAL A 25 20.59 -11.94 5.55
CA VAL A 25 21.59 -12.92 5.08
C VAL A 25 21.11 -14.38 5.23
N SER A 26 20.18 -14.61 6.16
CA SER A 26 19.58 -15.93 6.46
C SER A 26 18.39 -16.29 5.55
N ILE A 27 17.89 -15.36 4.75
CA ILE A 27 16.74 -15.55 3.87
C ILE A 27 17.27 -15.80 2.45
N SER A 28 17.35 -17.08 2.07
CA SER A 28 17.80 -17.46 0.72
C SER A 28 16.70 -17.18 -0.31
N GLY A 29 17.00 -16.34 -1.30
CA GLY A 29 16.12 -16.09 -2.44
C GLY A 29 15.19 -14.88 -2.26
N ILE A 30 14.71 -14.37 -3.39
CA ILE A 30 13.86 -13.16 -3.45
C ILE A 30 12.43 -13.40 -2.97
N ASP A 31 11.97 -14.65 -2.91
CA ASP A 31 10.56 -14.98 -2.65
C ASP A 31 10.12 -14.67 -1.22
N ALA A 32 10.98 -14.94 -0.23
CA ALA A 32 10.66 -14.70 1.17
C ALA A 32 10.57 -13.19 1.53
N PRO A 33 11.51 -12.32 1.10
CA PRO A 33 11.34 -10.87 1.24
C PRO A 33 10.14 -10.34 0.46
N MET A 34 9.87 -10.88 -0.73
CA MET A 34 8.70 -10.50 -1.53
C MET A 34 7.38 -10.83 -0.84
N GLY A 35 7.23 -12.04 -0.29
CA GLY A 35 6.05 -12.44 0.48
C GLY A 35 5.85 -11.60 1.74
N ALA A 36 6.95 -11.27 2.45
CA ALA A 36 6.90 -10.39 3.61
C ALA A 36 6.50 -8.95 3.25
N ALA A 37 7.01 -8.42 2.13
CA ALA A 37 6.66 -7.09 1.63
C ALA A 37 5.18 -7.03 1.21
N ASP A 38 4.66 -8.08 0.56
CA ASP A 38 3.24 -8.18 0.20
C ASP A 38 2.33 -8.22 1.44
N HIS A 39 2.70 -9.00 2.46
CA HIS A 39 1.96 -9.03 3.72
C HIS A 39 1.94 -7.66 4.41
N ALA A 40 3.08 -6.96 4.44
CA ALA A 40 3.15 -5.59 4.96
C ALA A 40 2.30 -4.61 4.14
N LEU A 41 2.25 -4.77 2.81
CA LEU A 41 1.41 -3.95 1.92
C LEU A 41 -0.08 -4.17 2.22
N TYR A 42 -0.49 -5.42 2.45
CA TYR A 42 -1.87 -5.75 2.80
C TYR A 42 -2.29 -5.09 4.11
N GLN A 43 -1.46 -5.15 5.15
CA GLN A 43 -1.71 -4.47 6.42
C GLN A 43 -1.85 -2.95 6.26
N ALA A 44 -0.96 -2.33 5.47
CA ALA A 44 -1.02 -0.90 5.19
C ALA A 44 -2.32 -0.50 4.47
N LYS A 45 -2.84 -1.33 3.56
CA LYS A 45 -4.15 -1.11 2.94
C LYS A 45 -5.29 -1.22 3.95
N ALA A 46 -5.25 -2.24 4.83
CA ALA A 46 -6.27 -2.46 5.84
C ALA A 46 -6.37 -1.30 6.84
N ALA A 47 -5.24 -0.79 7.32
CA ALA A 47 -5.20 0.37 8.22
C ALA A 47 -5.82 1.63 7.59
N ILE A 48 -5.59 1.81 6.29
CA ILE A 48 -6.17 2.91 5.53
C ILE A 48 -7.69 2.73 5.35
N ALA A 49 -8.17 1.52 5.07
CA ALA A 49 -9.60 1.24 4.94
C ALA A 49 -10.36 1.44 6.26
N ALA A 50 -9.70 1.23 7.40
CA ALA A 50 -10.24 1.47 8.73
C ALA A 50 -10.23 2.95 9.16
N SER A 51 -9.62 3.85 8.37
CA SER A 51 -9.52 5.27 8.74
C SER A 51 -10.88 6.00 8.60
N PRO A 52 -11.27 6.84 9.58
CA PRO A 52 -12.54 7.57 9.54
C PRO A 52 -12.62 8.49 8.32
N GLY A 53 -13.75 8.46 7.60
CA GLY A 53 -14.02 9.32 6.44
C GLY A 53 -13.74 8.70 5.06
N ARG A 54 -13.26 7.45 4.98
CA ARG A 54 -13.15 6.71 3.71
C ARG A 54 -14.46 5.96 3.42
N PRO A 55 -15.07 6.08 2.23
CA PRO A 55 -16.25 5.29 1.89
C PRO A 55 -15.87 3.81 1.89
N ARG A 56 -16.55 3.00 2.71
CA ARG A 56 -16.52 1.54 2.60
C ARG A 56 -17.01 1.20 1.21
N ARG A 57 -16.14 0.67 0.35
CA ARG A 57 -16.60 0.04 -0.89
C ARG A 57 -17.39 -1.21 -0.45
N LEU A 58 -18.70 -1.18 -0.75
CA LEU A 58 -19.59 -2.34 -0.72
C LEU A 58 -19.12 -3.37 -1.75
#